data_AF-A0A7X6CHF3-F1
#
_entry.id   AF-A0A7X6CHF3-F1
#
_cell.length_a   1.000
_cell.length_b   1.000
_cell.length_c   1.000
_cell.angle_alpha   90.00
_cell.angle_beta   90.00
_cell.angle_gamma   90.00
#
_symmetry.space_group_name_H-M   'P 1'
#
loop_
_entity.id
_entity.type
_entity.pdbx_description
1 polymer ?
#
loop_
_entity_poly.entity_id
_entity_poly.type
_entity_poly.pdbx_seq_one_letter_code
_entity_poly.pdbx_strand_id
1 'polypeptide(L)'
;MTHTSSSDSTLPVLSPGWSNATNELLDALPKAWTRGILYLLVIFAAIALPWAMLSKVEQTGTAKGRLELKGDTVKREADIPGALAVIAVRVKEGDAVKTGQILMELDSKPVRDEIQQLQVKLEGQQNRLAQLNILDNQLRIALSAQQQQNKAQELENLHKLIKLGRILLLSTLPIIYKK
;
A
#
# COMPACT_ATOMS: atom_id res chain seq x y z
N MET A 1 -68.04 87.04 -2.98
CA MET A 1 -69.08 86.24 -3.66
C MET A 1 -68.44 84.96 -4.16
N THR A 2 -68.95 83.82 -3.72
CA THR A 2 -68.45 82.44 -3.94
C THR A 2 -68.87 81.86 -5.28
N HIS A 3 -68.04 81.04 -5.94
CA HIS A 3 -68.38 79.87 -6.79
C HIS A 3 -67.07 79.06 -7.00
N THR A 4 -66.83 77.92 -6.33
CA THR A 4 -67.23 76.52 -6.60
C THR A 4 -66.81 75.93 -7.97
N SER A 5 -65.85 74.99 -7.89
CA SER A 5 -65.70 73.71 -8.63
C SER A 5 -65.74 73.67 -10.17
N SER A 6 -64.73 73.04 -10.78
CA SER A 6 -64.89 71.90 -11.72
C SER A 6 -63.52 71.35 -12.14
N SER A 7 -63.30 70.08 -11.81
CA SER A 7 -62.23 69.22 -12.31
C SER A 7 -62.40 68.93 -13.79
N ASP A 8 -61.36 69.18 -14.59
CA ASP A 8 -61.28 68.65 -15.96
C ASP A 8 -59.96 67.89 -16.13
N SER A 9 -60.03 66.58 -15.92
CA SER A 9 -58.93 65.65 -16.13
C SER A 9 -58.80 65.36 -17.63
N THR A 10 -58.10 66.23 -18.34
CA THR A 10 -57.61 65.94 -19.69
C THR A 10 -56.21 65.34 -19.57
N LEU A 11 -56.13 64.02 -19.80
CA LEU A 11 -54.86 63.31 -19.87
C LEU A 11 -53.99 63.93 -20.98
N PRO A 12 -52.76 64.36 -20.72
CA PRO A 12 -51.85 64.77 -21.77
C PRO A 12 -51.55 63.53 -22.61
N VAL A 13 -51.98 63.53 -23.87
CA VAL A 13 -51.47 62.60 -24.89
C VAL A 13 -49.97 62.81 -24.94
N LEU A 14 -49.22 61.90 -24.33
CA LEU A 14 -47.77 61.82 -24.38
C LEU A 14 -47.37 61.60 -25.85
N SER A 15 -47.21 62.71 -26.56
CA SER A 15 -46.58 62.72 -27.87
C SER A 15 -45.18 62.10 -27.72
N PRO A 16 -44.72 61.26 -28.66
CA PRO A 16 -43.51 60.46 -28.51
C PRO A 16 -42.22 61.29 -28.66
N GLY A 17 -42.02 62.28 -27.78
CA GLY A 17 -40.81 63.11 -27.73
C GLY A 17 -39.55 62.32 -27.35
N TRP A 18 -39.72 61.12 -26.77
CA TRP A 18 -38.62 60.18 -26.50
C TRP A 18 -37.97 59.67 -27.79
N SER A 19 -38.74 59.53 -28.87
CA SER A 19 -38.23 59.09 -30.18
C SER A 19 -37.34 60.16 -30.81
N ASN A 20 -37.76 61.43 -30.79
CA ASN A 20 -36.98 62.51 -31.41
C ASN A 20 -35.64 62.75 -30.71
N ALA A 21 -35.63 62.76 -29.37
CA ALA A 21 -34.39 62.92 -28.60
C ALA A 21 -33.40 61.77 -28.83
N THR A 22 -33.91 60.53 -29.01
CA THR A 22 -33.04 59.38 -29.32
C THR A 22 -32.61 59.37 -30.79
N ASN A 23 -33.47 59.79 -31.72
CA ASN A 23 -33.12 59.89 -33.14
C ASN A 23 -32.05 60.96 -33.39
N GLU A 24 -32.10 62.11 -32.69
CA GLU A 24 -31.11 63.19 -32.80
C GLU A 24 -29.73 62.77 -32.27
N LEU A 25 -29.71 61.99 -31.18
CA LEU A 25 -28.49 61.38 -30.63
C LEU A 25 -27.92 60.27 -31.54
N LEU A 26 -28.78 59.54 -32.23
CA LEU A 26 -28.38 58.53 -33.21
C LEU A 26 -27.79 59.16 -34.49
N ASP A 27 -28.36 60.28 -34.97
CA ASP A 27 -27.89 60.98 -36.17
C ASP A 27 -26.64 61.84 -35.89
N ALA A 28 -26.46 62.30 -34.65
CA ALA A 28 -25.26 62.98 -34.18
C ALA A 28 -24.06 62.04 -33.98
N LEU A 29 -24.26 60.71 -34.00
CA LEU A 29 -23.18 59.75 -33.87
C LEU A 29 -22.45 59.62 -35.22
N PRO A 30 -21.19 60.08 -35.35
CA PRO A 30 -20.47 60.00 -36.61
C PRO A 30 -20.37 58.54 -37.05
N LYS A 31 -20.86 58.23 -38.26
CA LYS A 31 -20.91 56.87 -38.86
C LYS A 31 -19.56 56.14 -38.84
N ALA A 32 -18.45 56.88 -38.77
CA ALA A 32 -17.11 56.31 -38.63
C ALA A 32 -16.91 55.61 -37.26
N TRP A 33 -17.54 56.11 -36.20
CA TRP A 33 -17.45 55.55 -34.85
C TRP A 33 -18.24 54.26 -34.70
N THR A 34 -19.45 54.22 -35.29
CA THR A 34 -20.23 52.98 -35.40
C THR A 34 -19.53 51.94 -36.27
N ARG A 35 -18.90 52.34 -37.38
CA ARG A 35 -18.06 51.45 -38.19
C ARG A 35 -16.80 50.99 -37.44
N GLY A 36 -16.15 51.87 -36.68
CA GLY A 36 -14.97 51.55 -35.88
C GLY A 36 -15.27 50.49 -34.81
N ILE A 37 -16.38 50.65 -34.09
CA ILE A 37 -16.84 49.65 -33.11
C ILE A 37 -17.26 48.35 -33.79
N LEU A 38 -17.90 48.43 -34.96
CA LEU A 38 -18.27 47.24 -35.74
C LEU A 38 -17.02 46.46 -36.15
N TYR A 39 -16.02 47.13 -36.73
CA TYR A 39 -14.77 46.48 -37.13
C TYR A 39 -13.97 45.98 -35.94
N LEU A 40 -13.94 46.71 -34.82
CA LEU A 40 -13.29 46.27 -33.59
C LEU A 40 -13.93 44.98 -33.06
N LEU A 41 -15.26 44.91 -33.04
CA LEU A 41 -16.00 43.71 -32.64
C LEU A 41 -15.68 42.53 -33.58
N VAL A 42 -15.67 42.77 -34.89
CA VAL A 42 -15.37 41.74 -35.90
C VAL A 42 -13.93 41.24 -35.78
N ILE A 43 -12.96 42.14 -35.62
CA ILE A 43 -11.54 41.78 -35.43
C ILE A 43 -11.34 41.03 -34.12
N PHE A 44 -11.96 41.49 -33.03
CA PHE A 44 -11.91 40.81 -31.74
C PHE A 44 -12.49 39.40 -31.86
N ALA A 45 -13.65 39.22 -32.50
CA ALA A 45 -14.23 37.91 -32.75
C ALA A 45 -13.33 37.04 -33.66
N ALA A 46 -12.72 37.63 -34.70
CA ALA A 46 -11.83 36.92 -35.61
C ALA A 46 -10.53 36.44 -34.94
N ILE A 47 -10.09 37.07 -33.85
CA ILE A 47 -8.94 36.63 -33.04
C ILE A 47 -9.40 35.70 -31.91
N ALA A 48 -10.47 36.05 -31.21
CA ALA A 48 -11.00 35.33 -30.07
C ALA A 48 -11.57 33.95 -30.46
N LEU A 49 -12.16 33.79 -31.64
CA LEU A 49 -12.73 32.51 -32.07
C LEU A 49 -11.64 31.46 -32.38
N PRO A 50 -10.61 31.75 -33.21
CA PRO A 50 -9.47 30.83 -33.36
C PRO A 50 -8.73 30.61 -32.05
N TRP A 51 -8.55 31.66 -31.24
CA TRP A 51 -7.91 31.52 -29.93
C TRP A 51 -8.73 30.65 -28.99
N ALA A 52 -10.06 30.74 -28.98
CA ALA A 52 -10.95 29.90 -28.19
C ALA A 52 -10.98 28.45 -28.67
N MET A 53 -10.86 28.21 -29.98
CA MET A 53 -10.75 26.86 -30.54
C MET A 53 -9.40 26.21 -30.20
N LEU A 54 -8.30 26.97 -30.24
CA LEU A 54 -6.97 26.48 -29.85
C LEU A 54 -6.80 26.43 -28.33
N SER A 55 -7.44 27.32 -27.59
CA SER A 55 -7.50 27.30 -26.12
C SER A 55 -8.51 26.27 -25.65
N LYS A 56 -8.30 25.02 -26.05
CA LYS A 56 -8.57 23.91 -25.14
C LYS A 56 -7.73 24.16 -23.89
N VAL A 57 -8.30 24.95 -22.99
CA VAL A 57 -8.03 24.88 -21.57
C VAL A 57 -8.30 23.44 -21.23
N GLU A 58 -7.21 22.72 -20.94
CA GLU A 58 -7.24 21.45 -20.23
C GLU A 58 -8.42 21.50 -19.26
N GLN A 59 -9.38 20.63 -19.51
CA GLN A 59 -10.51 20.45 -18.64
C GLN A 59 -9.99 19.72 -17.39
N THR A 60 -9.16 20.39 -16.57
CA THR A 60 -9.15 20.17 -15.12
C THR A 60 -10.41 20.83 -14.55
N GLY A 61 -11.56 20.46 -15.10
CA GLY A 61 -12.74 20.35 -14.28
C GLY A 61 -12.43 19.21 -13.33
N THR A 62 -12.16 19.54 -12.07
CA THR A 62 -12.26 18.58 -10.97
C THR A 62 -13.70 18.10 -10.90
N ALA A 63 -14.09 17.25 -11.84
CA ALA A 63 -15.20 16.36 -11.67
C ALA A 63 -14.72 15.33 -10.66
N LYS A 64 -15.25 15.40 -9.43
CA LYS A 64 -15.33 14.22 -8.55
C LYS A 64 -16.29 13.21 -9.20
N GLY A 65 -15.93 12.72 -10.38
CA GLY A 65 -16.52 11.56 -11.00
C GLY A 65 -15.87 10.35 -10.33
N ARG A 66 -16.65 9.65 -9.50
CA ARG A 66 -16.26 8.34 -9.01
C ARG A 66 -16.22 7.42 -10.24
N LEU A 67 -15.00 7.18 -10.74
CA LEU A 67 -14.73 6.07 -11.65
C LEU A 67 -15.02 4.80 -10.85
N GLU A 68 -16.20 4.21 -11.06
CA GLU A 68 -16.41 2.80 -10.73
C GLU A 68 -15.48 2.00 -11.66
N LEU A 69 -14.37 1.55 -11.08
CA LEU A 69 -13.46 0.61 -11.70
C LEU A 69 -14.19 -0.71 -11.92
N LYS A 70 -14.62 -0.96 -13.17
CA LYS A 70 -14.92 -2.31 -13.62
C LYS A 70 -13.59 -3.00 -13.89
N GLY A 71 -13.10 -3.70 -12.88
CA GLY A 71 -11.82 -4.40 -12.92
C GLY A 71 -11.12 -4.19 -11.60
N ASP A 72 -10.91 -5.29 -10.90
CA ASP A 72 -10.35 -5.44 -9.55
C ASP A 72 -8.94 -4.83 -9.43
N THR A 73 -8.83 -3.50 -9.44
CA THR A 73 -7.61 -2.79 -9.06
C THR A 73 -7.63 -2.61 -7.56
N VAL A 74 -7.18 -3.65 -6.86
CA VAL A 74 -6.73 -3.57 -5.49
C VAL A 74 -5.61 -2.52 -5.44
N LYS A 75 -5.97 -1.28 -5.07
CA LYS A 75 -5.03 -0.30 -4.54
C LYS A 75 -4.41 -0.92 -3.29
N ARG A 76 -3.24 -1.52 -3.43
CA ARG A 76 -2.34 -1.72 -2.30
C ARG A 76 -1.75 -0.37 -1.98
N GLU A 77 -2.43 0.37 -1.11
CA GLU A 77 -1.77 1.35 -0.25
C GLU A 77 -0.66 0.58 0.47
N ALA A 78 0.57 0.75 0.01
CA ALA A 78 1.73 0.46 0.82
C ALA A 78 1.80 1.60 1.85
N ASP A 79 0.99 1.48 2.90
CA ASP A 79 1.22 2.17 4.16
C ASP A 79 2.54 1.63 4.71
N ILE A 80 3.63 2.29 4.35
CA ILE A 80 4.94 2.06 4.96
C ILE A 80 5.24 3.32 5.76
N PRO A 81 5.03 3.31 7.08
CA PRO A 81 5.42 4.42 7.94
C PRO A 81 6.93 4.40 8.06
N GLY A 82 7.60 5.26 7.31
CA GLY A 82 9.04 5.40 7.40
C GLY A 82 9.56 6.27 6.27
N ALA A 83 10.16 7.39 6.63
CA ALA A 83 10.79 8.34 5.74
C ALA A 83 11.74 7.65 4.74
N LEU A 84 11.25 7.36 3.53
CA LEU A 84 12.12 7.08 2.39
C LEU A 84 12.20 8.34 1.56
N ALA A 85 13.25 9.11 1.84
CA ALA A 85 13.76 10.13 0.96
C ALA A 85 13.90 9.53 -0.45
N VAL A 86 13.24 10.15 -1.42
CA VAL A 86 13.32 9.82 -2.84
C VAL A 86 14.73 10.20 -3.33
N ILE A 87 15.61 9.23 -3.54
CA ILE A 87 17.03 9.49 -3.83
C ILE A 87 17.31 9.74 -5.32
N ALA A 88 16.51 9.22 -6.27
CA ALA A 88 16.56 9.65 -7.67
C ALA A 88 15.36 9.10 -8.47
N VAL A 89 14.66 9.96 -9.20
CA VAL A 89 13.75 9.57 -10.29
C VAL A 89 14.46 9.88 -11.59
N ARG A 90 14.83 8.84 -12.37
CA ARG A 90 15.51 8.98 -13.67
C ARG A 90 14.61 8.79 -14.88
N VAL A 91 13.31 9.08 -14.78
CA VAL A 91 12.41 9.04 -15.94
C VAL A 91 11.37 10.16 -15.86
N LYS A 92 11.18 10.89 -16.97
CA LYS A 92 10.08 11.85 -17.14
C LYS A 92 8.85 11.12 -17.71
N GLU A 93 7.66 11.56 -17.32
CA GLU A 93 6.39 11.00 -17.78
C GLU A 93 6.34 10.87 -19.31
N GLY A 94 6.09 9.65 -19.82
CA GLY A 94 5.89 9.38 -21.24
C GLY A 94 6.85 8.40 -21.92
N ASP A 95 7.93 7.96 -21.26
CA ASP A 95 8.87 7.00 -21.88
C ASP A 95 8.37 5.54 -21.82
N ALA A 96 8.47 4.84 -22.96
CA ALA A 96 8.10 3.44 -23.10
C ALA A 96 9.14 2.54 -22.40
N VAL A 97 8.83 2.11 -21.18
CA VAL A 97 9.67 1.19 -20.40
C VAL A 97 9.37 -0.27 -20.77
N LYS A 98 10.43 -1.07 -20.98
CA LYS A 98 10.31 -2.51 -21.24
C LYS A 98 10.21 -3.30 -19.93
N THR A 99 9.53 -4.44 -19.96
CA THR A 99 9.42 -5.37 -18.83
C THR A 99 10.82 -5.75 -18.33
N GLY A 100 11.14 -5.40 -17.07
CA GLY A 100 12.44 -5.68 -16.43
C GLY A 100 13.40 -4.49 -16.31
N GLN A 101 13.03 -3.30 -16.77
CA GLN A 101 13.81 -2.09 -16.53
C GLN A 101 13.67 -1.65 -15.06
N ILE A 102 14.78 -1.41 -14.36
CA ILE A 102 14.76 -0.96 -12.95
C ILE A 102 14.35 0.52 -12.93
N LEU A 103 13.09 0.80 -12.57
CA LEU A 103 12.55 2.17 -12.47
C LEU A 103 12.84 2.82 -11.12
N MET A 104 13.08 2.03 -10.08
CA MET A 104 13.27 2.48 -8.71
C MET A 104 14.26 1.55 -8.00
N GLU A 105 15.39 2.09 -7.60
CA GLU A 105 16.35 1.39 -6.73
C GLU A 105 16.03 1.81 -5.30
N LEU A 106 15.21 1.01 -4.63
CA LEU A 106 14.87 1.22 -3.23
C LEU A 106 16.15 0.96 -2.42
N ASP A 107 16.72 1.98 -1.76
CA ASP A 107 17.83 1.81 -0.81
C ASP A 107 17.32 1.02 0.40
N SER A 108 17.18 -0.28 0.19
CA SER A 108 16.55 -1.24 1.06
C SER A 108 17.53 -1.71 2.14
N LYS A 109 18.27 -0.78 2.78
CA LYS A 109 19.03 -1.10 3.99
C LYS A 109 18.15 -1.76 5.06
N PRO A 110 16.99 -1.19 5.46
CA PRO A 110 16.16 -1.83 6.47
C PRO A 110 15.58 -3.18 6.01
N VAL A 111 15.24 -3.34 4.72
CA VAL A 111 14.70 -4.60 4.18
C VAL A 111 15.78 -5.68 4.06
N ARG A 112 17.01 -5.31 3.70
CA ARG A 112 18.17 -6.22 3.68
C ARG A 112 18.54 -6.65 5.09
N ASP A 113 18.52 -5.73 6.04
CA ASP A 113 18.78 -6.01 7.45
C ASP A 113 17.69 -6.93 8.03
N GLU A 114 16.42 -6.72 7.68
CA GLU A 114 15.32 -7.59 8.08
C GLU A 114 15.48 -9.01 7.49
N ILE A 115 15.81 -9.12 6.20
CA ILE A 115 16.10 -10.43 5.57
C ILE A 115 17.28 -11.13 6.26
N GLN A 116 18.36 -10.41 6.55
CA GLN A 116 19.52 -10.96 7.26
C GLN A 116 19.15 -11.39 8.69
N GLN A 117 18.38 -10.58 9.42
CA GLN A 117 17.90 -10.95 10.76
C GLN A 117 17.02 -12.19 10.72
N LEU A 118 16.12 -12.30 9.74
CA LEU A 118 15.29 -13.49 9.56
C LEU A 118 16.14 -14.72 9.22
N GLN A 119 17.17 -14.56 8.39
CA GLN A 119 18.08 -15.64 8.03
C GLN A 119 18.91 -16.11 9.23
N VAL A 120 19.48 -15.18 10.01
CA VAL A 120 20.20 -15.49 11.25
C VAL A 120 19.28 -16.16 12.27
N LYS A 121 18.02 -15.72 12.36
CA LYS A 121 17.02 -16.34 13.24
C LYS A 121 16.70 -17.77 12.81
N LEU A 122 16.52 -18.01 11.52
CA LEU A 122 16.30 -19.35 10.98
C LEU A 122 17.50 -20.27 11.23
N GLU A 123 18.72 -19.79 10.99
CA GLU A 123 19.94 -20.54 11.26
C GLU A 123 20.08 -20.87 12.75
N GLY A 124 19.80 -19.91 13.63
CA GLY A 124 19.77 -20.12 15.07
C GLY A 124 18.74 -21.17 15.50
N GLN A 125 17.54 -21.16 14.89
CA GLN A 125 16.51 -22.17 15.14
C GLN A 125 16.93 -23.56 14.65
N GLN A 126 17.53 -23.67 13.46
CA GLN A 126 18.04 -24.93 12.92
C GLN A 126 19.15 -25.51 13.79
N ASN A 127 20.10 -24.68 14.22
CA ASN A 127 21.17 -25.11 15.14
C ASN A 127 20.61 -25.63 16.47
N ARG A 128 19.57 -24.99 17.01
CA ARG A 128 18.92 -25.47 18.24
C ARG A 128 18.25 -26.83 18.06
N LEU A 129 17.62 -27.08 16.91
CA LEU A 129 17.06 -28.39 16.60
C LEU A 129 18.16 -29.46 16.46
N ALA A 130 19.28 -29.13 15.81
CA ALA A 130 20.41 -30.03 15.70
C ALA A 130 20.99 -30.42 17.08
N GLN A 131 21.16 -29.44 17.98
CA GLN A 131 21.62 -29.68 19.35
C GLN A 131 20.67 -30.58 20.15
N LEU A 132 19.36 -30.36 20.02
CA LEU A 132 18.35 -31.20 20.69
C LEU A 132 18.39 -32.63 20.18
N ASN A 133 18.56 -32.84 18.87
CA ASN A 133 18.67 -34.18 18.28
C ASN A 133 19.92 -34.93 18.81
N ILE A 134 21.06 -34.23 18.90
CA ILE A 134 22.29 -34.78 19.46
C ILE A 134 22.08 -35.18 20.93
N LEU A 135 21.44 -34.30 21.72
CA LEU A 135 21.17 -34.55 23.13
C LEU A 135 20.22 -35.75 23.33
N ASP A 136 19.15 -35.85 22.54
CA ASP A 136 18.23 -36.99 22.58
C ASP A 136 18.94 -38.31 22.29
N ASN A 137 19.80 -38.33 21.26
CA ASN A 137 20.57 -39.51 20.92
C ASN A 137 21.51 -39.93 22.07
N GLN A 138 22.23 -38.99 22.67
CA GLN A 138 23.08 -39.25 23.83
C GLN A 138 22.28 -39.79 25.02
N LEU A 139 21.12 -39.20 25.30
CA LEU A 139 20.25 -39.64 26.39
C LEU A 139 19.74 -41.06 26.15
N ARG A 140 19.34 -41.38 24.91
CA ARG A 140 18.89 -42.73 24.52
C ARG A 140 20.00 -43.76 24.70
N ILE A 141 21.22 -43.44 24.28
CA ILE A 141 22.39 -44.32 24.48
C ILE A 141 22.66 -44.51 25.98
N ALA A 142 22.72 -43.42 26.75
CA ALA A 142 22.97 -43.49 28.19
C ALA A 142 21.91 -44.32 28.93
N LEU A 143 20.63 -44.12 28.59
CA LEU A 143 19.51 -44.83 29.22
C LEU A 143 19.56 -46.33 28.90
N SER A 144 19.81 -46.70 27.64
CA SER A 144 19.93 -48.11 27.23
C SER A 144 21.16 -48.78 27.86
N ALA A 145 22.30 -48.08 27.90
CA ALA A 145 23.50 -48.56 28.59
C ALA A 145 23.24 -48.77 30.09
N GLN A 146 22.54 -47.85 30.76
CA GLN A 146 22.18 -47.98 32.17
C GLN A 146 21.29 -49.20 32.41
N GLN A 147 20.26 -49.40 31.58
CA GLN A 147 19.39 -50.58 31.68
C GLN A 147 20.17 -51.88 31.49
N GLN A 148 21.10 -51.89 30.53
CA GLN A 148 21.94 -53.06 30.28
C GLN A 148 22.91 -53.33 31.43
N GLN A 149 23.50 -52.29 32.03
CA GLN A 149 24.31 -52.42 33.24
C GLN A 149 23.51 -52.94 34.42
N ASN A 150 22.30 -52.42 34.65
CA ASN A 150 21.43 -52.88 35.73
C ASN A 150 21.10 -54.39 35.57
N LYS A 151 20.76 -54.82 34.35
CA LYS A 151 20.51 -56.25 34.05
C LYS A 151 21.77 -57.11 34.22
N ALA A 152 22.93 -56.62 33.78
CA ALA A 152 24.19 -57.34 33.93
C ALA A 152 24.56 -57.51 35.41
N GLN A 153 24.38 -56.47 36.23
CA GLN A 153 24.61 -56.53 37.68
C GLN A 153 23.67 -57.53 38.36
N GLU A 154 22.40 -57.58 37.95
CA GLU A 154 21.46 -58.59 38.45
C GLU A 154 21.92 -60.01 38.12
N LEU A 155 22.30 -60.26 36.86
CA LEU A 155 22.83 -61.56 36.43
C LEU A 155 24.11 -61.93 37.18
N GLU A 156 25.02 -60.99 37.41
CA GLU A 156 26.22 -61.22 38.21
C GLU A 156 25.88 -61.58 39.65
N ASN A 157 24.93 -60.88 40.26
CA ASN A 157 24.46 -61.16 41.61
C ASN A 157 23.83 -62.55 41.69
N LEU A 158 22.97 -62.92 40.74
CA LEU A 158 22.42 -64.27 40.63
C LEU A 158 23.53 -65.31 40.48
N HIS A 159 24.52 -65.05 39.63
CA HIS A 159 25.65 -65.96 39.42
C HIS A 159 26.49 -66.13 40.70
N LYS A 160 26.69 -65.07 41.48
CA LYS A 160 27.35 -65.14 42.80
C LYS A 160 26.54 -66.01 43.76
N LEU A 161 25.22 -65.83 43.83
CA LEU A 161 24.35 -66.64 44.69
C LEU A 161 24.37 -68.13 44.29
N ILE A 162 24.29 -68.43 42.99
CA ILE A 162 24.38 -69.80 42.48
C ILE A 162 25.74 -70.43 42.83
N LYS A 163 26.84 -69.68 42.67
CA LYS A 163 28.18 -70.15 43.06
C LYS A 163 28.24 -70.48 44.56
N LEU A 164 27.69 -69.63 45.43
CA LEU A 164 27.65 -69.86 46.87
C LEU A 164 26.82 -71.10 47.22
N GLY A 165 25.63 -71.25 46.63
CA GLY A 165 24.77 -72.42 46.85
C GLY A 165 25.47 -73.73 46.47
N ARG A 166 26.19 -73.74 45.34
CA ARG A 166 26.97 -74.91 44.90
C ARG A 166 28.09 -75.29 45.88
N ILE A 167 28.81 -74.30 46.42
CA ILE A 167 29.87 -74.55 47.42
C ILE A 167 29.27 -75.17 48.68
N LEU A 168 28.12 -74.66 49.12
CA LEU A 168 27.44 -75.17 50.31
C LEU A 168 26.98 -76.61 50.12
N LEU A 169 26.42 -76.96 48.95
CA LEU A 169 26.06 -78.35 48.59
C LEU A 169 27.27 -79.30 48.50
N LEU A 170 28.44 -78.82 48.07
CA LEU A 170 29.66 -79.64 48.03
C LEU A 170 30.21 -79.94 49.43
N SER A 171 29.99 -79.05 50.41
CA SER A 171 30.43 -79.25 51.79
C SER A 171 29.56 -80.18 52.62
N THR A 172 28.32 -80.45 52.18
CA THR A 172 27.33 -81.29 52.89
C THR A 172 27.11 -82.66 52.24
N LEU A 173 27.82 -82.97 51.15
CA LEU A 173 27.82 -84.31 50.55
C LEU A 173 28.51 -85.31 51.49
N PRO A 174 27.82 -86.36 51.97
CA PRO A 174 28.46 -87.40 52.77
C PRO A 174 29.51 -88.10 51.90
N ILE A 175 30.71 -88.24 52.46
CA ILE A 175 31.85 -88.95 51.87
C ILE A 175 31.46 -90.42 51.72
N ILE A 176 30.82 -90.78 50.60
CA ILE A 176 30.55 -92.18 50.24
C ILE A 176 31.13 -92.44 48.85
N TYR A 177 32.42 -92.76 48.82
CA TYR A 177 33.14 -93.74 47.98
C TYR A 177 34.64 -93.39 48.06
N LYS A 178 35.57 -94.30 48.34
CA LYS A 178 35.72 -95.65 47.81
C LYS A 178 36.78 -96.42 48.64
N LYS A 179 36.58 -97.73 48.76
CA LYS A 179 37.56 -98.75 49.20
C LYS A 179 38.50 -99.14 48.06
#